data_AF-A0A7W1GNZ5-F1
#
_entry.id   AF-A0A7W1GNZ5-F1
#
_cell.length_a   1.000
_cell.length_b   1.000
_cell.length_c   1.000
_cell.angle_alpha   90.00
_cell.angle_beta   90.00
_cell.angle_gamma   90.00
#
_symmetry.space_group_name_H-M   'P 1'
#
loop_
_entity.id
_entity.type
_entity.pdbx_description
1 polymer ?
#
loop_
_entity_poly.entity_id
_entity_poly.type
_entity_poly.pdbx_seq_one_letter_code
_entity_poly.pdbx_strand_id
1 'polypeptide(L)'
;AAEPLWQTVQSHPSGAVFPDGESLADVQHRAVASVRRHDLEVTAEHGPNAVWVAVSHADVIKAVLADALGLHLDQFQRIVVDTASVSIVRYTAERPYVLRINDHGPDLTGLAGSAPAGT
;
A
#
# COMPACT_ATOMS: atom_id res chain seq x y z
N ALA A 1 -7.54 -22.71 -19.23
CA ALA A 1 -7.00 -22.21 -17.95
C ALA A 1 -6.62 -23.42 -17.11
N ALA A 2 -5.34 -23.78 -17.13
CA ALA A 2 -4.77 -24.86 -16.31
C ALA A 2 -3.31 -24.52 -16.00
N GLU A 3 -3.07 -23.29 -15.57
CA GLU A 3 -1.76 -22.87 -15.07
C GLU A 3 -1.82 -22.98 -13.54
N PRO A 4 -1.22 -24.03 -12.93
CA PRO A 4 -1.36 -24.28 -11.49
C PRO A 4 -0.89 -23.10 -10.65
N LEU A 5 0.15 -22.39 -11.10
CA LEU A 5 0.66 -21.20 -10.41
C LEU A 5 -0.37 -20.05 -10.36
N TRP A 6 -1.15 -19.87 -11.42
CA TRP A 6 -2.18 -18.82 -11.44
C TRP A 6 -3.26 -19.07 -10.38
N GLN A 7 -3.62 -20.34 -10.15
CA GLN A 7 -4.54 -20.68 -9.05
C GLN A 7 -3.94 -20.30 -7.70
N THR A 8 -2.65 -20.55 -7.48
CA THR A 8 -1.94 -20.11 -6.27
C THR A 8 -1.94 -18.58 -6.14
N VAL A 9 -1.62 -17.83 -7.20
CA VAL A 9 -1.67 -16.35 -7.19
C VAL A 9 -3.05 -15.81 -6.83
N GLN A 10 -4.11 -16.48 -7.28
CA GLN A 10 -5.48 -16.03 -7.03
C GLN A 10 -6.02 -16.43 -5.65
N SER A 11 -5.63 -17.59 -5.12
CA SER A 11 -6.23 -18.16 -3.90
C SER A 11 -5.30 -18.16 -2.67
N HIS A 12 -3.99 -18.32 -2.88
CA HIS A 12 -2.97 -18.40 -1.83
C HIS A 12 -1.69 -17.64 -2.24
N PRO A 13 -1.77 -16.34 -2.55
CA PRO A 13 -0.65 -15.55 -3.05
C PRO A 13 0.57 -15.56 -2.12
N SER A 14 0.41 -15.76 -0.81
CA SER A 14 1.55 -15.93 0.11
C SER A 14 2.45 -17.13 -0.24
N GLY A 15 1.91 -18.15 -0.90
CA GLY A 15 2.64 -19.31 -1.40
C GLY A 15 3.08 -19.21 -2.87
N ALA A 16 2.81 -18.08 -3.56
CA ALA A 16 3.16 -17.93 -4.96
C ALA A 16 4.63 -17.53 -5.13
N VAL A 17 5.39 -18.40 -5.79
CA VAL A 17 6.79 -18.17 -6.18
C VAL A 17 6.89 -18.31 -7.70
N PHE A 18 7.28 -17.24 -8.38
CA PHE A 18 7.44 -17.27 -9.83
C PHE A 18 8.77 -17.95 -10.22
N PRO A 19 8.79 -18.85 -11.22
CA PRO A 19 10.03 -19.47 -11.69
C PRO A 19 11.05 -18.42 -12.12
N ASP A 20 12.29 -18.57 -11.66
CA ASP A 20 13.40 -17.61 -11.89
C ASP A 20 13.07 -16.16 -11.48
N GLY A 21 12.05 -16.00 -10.62
CA GLY A 21 11.50 -14.71 -10.22
C GLY A 21 11.36 -14.57 -8.72
N GLU A 22 10.60 -13.55 -8.33
CA GLU A 22 10.35 -13.17 -6.95
C GLU A 22 9.07 -13.86 -6.42
N SER A 23 8.95 -14.08 -5.10
CA SER A 23 7.66 -14.48 -4.52
C SER A 23 6.77 -13.27 -4.27
N LEU A 24 5.44 -13.45 -4.20
CA LEU A 24 4.56 -12.33 -3.81
C LEU A 24 4.78 -11.88 -2.36
N ALA A 25 5.25 -12.77 -1.49
CA ALA A 25 5.64 -12.43 -0.12
C ALA A 25 6.88 -11.52 -0.09
N ASP A 26 7.89 -11.79 -0.93
CA ASP A 26 9.08 -10.95 -1.06
C ASP A 26 8.73 -9.57 -1.65
N VAL A 27 7.85 -9.54 -2.68
CA VAL A 27 7.30 -8.30 -3.23
C VAL A 27 6.65 -7.46 -2.13
N GLN A 28 5.77 -8.07 -1.32
CA GLN A 28 5.12 -7.37 -0.20
C GLN A 28 6.16 -6.83 0.78
N HIS A 29 7.12 -7.67 1.19
CA HIS A 29 8.14 -7.29 2.16
C HIS A 29 8.93 -6.07 1.69
N ARG A 30 9.48 -6.10 0.46
CA ARG A 30 10.29 -4.98 -0.05
C ARG A 30 9.47 -3.73 -0.31
N ALA A 31 8.20 -3.88 -0.72
CA ALA A 31 7.31 -2.74 -0.99
C ALA A 31 6.96 -2.03 0.32
N VAL A 32 6.52 -2.77 1.34
CA VAL A 32 6.20 -2.22 2.66
C VAL A 32 7.44 -1.57 3.29
N ALA A 33 8.59 -2.24 3.27
CA ALA A 33 9.83 -1.68 3.81
C ALA A 33 10.22 -0.35 3.12
N SER A 34 10.07 -0.28 1.79
CA SER A 34 10.36 0.94 1.02
C SER A 34 9.42 2.08 1.36
N VAL A 35 8.11 1.80 1.48
CA VAL A 35 7.09 2.79 1.86
C VAL A 35 7.34 3.32 3.26
N ARG A 36 7.59 2.43 4.25
CA ARG A 36 7.83 2.85 5.64
C ARG A 36 9.11 3.66 5.79
N ARG A 37 10.18 3.26 5.10
CA ARG A 37 11.44 4.02 5.10
C ARG A 37 11.23 5.42 4.53
N HIS A 38 10.56 5.52 3.38
CA HIS A 38 10.35 6.81 2.74
C HIS A 38 9.40 7.72 3.54
N ASP A 39 8.36 7.15 4.15
CA ASP A 39 7.46 7.87 5.05
C ASP A 39 8.22 8.49 6.25
N LEU A 40 9.16 7.75 6.83
CA LEU A 40 10.02 8.23 7.92
C LEU A 40 10.97 9.34 7.44
N GLU A 41 11.59 9.17 6.27
CA GLU A 41 12.49 10.17 5.66
C GLU A 41 11.74 11.51 5.41
N VAL A 42 10.58 11.44 4.74
CA VAL A 42 9.73 12.61 4.44
C VAL A 42 9.20 13.26 5.73
N THR A 43 8.77 12.46 6.70
CA THR A 43 8.29 12.98 7.99
C THR A 43 9.40 13.70 8.76
N ALA A 44 10.63 13.18 8.73
CA ALA A 44 11.78 13.80 9.38
C ALA A 44 12.16 15.14 8.71
N GLU A 45 12.04 15.25 7.39
CA GLU A 45 12.41 16.44 6.64
C GLU A 45 11.32 17.53 6.67
N HIS A 46 10.05 17.14 6.58
CA HIS A 46 8.92 18.04 6.34
C HIS A 46 7.89 18.10 7.48
N GLY A 47 8.07 17.29 8.52
CA GLY A 47 7.22 17.26 9.71
C GLY A 47 6.06 16.25 9.65
N PRO A 48 5.32 16.08 10.76
CA PRO A 48 4.34 15.00 10.94
C PRO A 48 3.08 15.10 10.05
N ASN A 49 2.88 16.23 9.37
CA ASN A 49 1.77 16.46 8.45
C ASN A 49 2.19 16.41 6.98
N ALA A 50 3.43 15.97 6.69
CA ALA A 50 3.92 15.85 5.33
C ALA A 50 3.10 14.84 4.53
N VAL A 51 2.90 15.14 3.25
CA VAL A 51 2.18 14.29 2.31
C VAL A 51 3.11 14.01 1.13
N TRP A 52 3.22 12.73 0.77
CA TRP A 52 4.02 12.27 -0.36
C TRP A 52 3.23 11.25 -1.18
N VAL A 53 3.68 10.99 -2.41
CA VAL A 53 3.02 10.09 -3.35
C VAL A 53 4.03 9.09 -3.89
N ALA A 54 3.65 7.81 -3.92
CA ALA A 54 4.31 6.78 -4.71
C ALA A 54 3.41 6.35 -5.89
N VAL A 55 4.05 6.09 -7.03
CA VAL A 55 3.41 5.50 -8.21
C VAL A 55 3.97 4.09 -8.39
N SER A 56 3.08 3.10 -8.52
CA SER A 56 3.46 1.69 -8.63
C SER A 56 2.41 0.89 -9.41
N HIS A 57 2.49 -0.44 -9.35
CA HIS A 57 1.58 -1.35 -10.04
C HIS A 57 0.55 -1.96 -9.09
N ALA A 58 -0.57 -2.42 -9.64
CA ALA A 58 -1.73 -2.87 -8.87
C ALA A 58 -1.40 -3.89 -7.77
N ASP A 59 -0.69 -4.98 -8.08
CA ASP A 59 -0.40 -6.02 -7.08
C ASP A 59 0.56 -5.55 -5.98
N VAL A 60 1.50 -4.66 -6.31
CA VAL A 60 2.37 -4.01 -5.30
C VAL A 60 1.56 -3.11 -4.39
N ILE A 61 0.66 -2.30 -4.95
CA ILE A 61 -0.23 -1.41 -4.19
C ILE A 61 -1.17 -2.24 -3.30
N LYS A 62 -1.78 -3.31 -3.81
CA LYS A 62 -2.62 -4.22 -3.03
C LYS A 62 -1.84 -4.85 -1.87
N ALA A 63 -0.58 -5.25 -2.09
CA ALA A 63 0.25 -5.85 -1.05
C ALA A 63 0.55 -4.87 0.09
N VAL A 64 0.81 -3.60 -0.23
CA VAL A 64 0.99 -2.51 0.75
C VAL A 64 -0.33 -2.21 1.48
N LEU A 65 -1.46 -2.15 0.76
CA LEU A 65 -2.77 -1.93 1.39
C LEU A 65 -3.17 -3.08 2.30
N ALA A 66 -2.85 -4.33 1.95
CA ALA A 66 -3.09 -5.48 2.80
C ALA A 66 -2.31 -5.37 4.12
N ASP A 67 -1.03 -5.00 4.09
CA ASP A 67 -0.23 -4.71 5.30
C ASP A 67 -0.87 -3.60 6.14
N ALA A 68 -1.21 -2.47 5.50
CA ALA A 68 -1.79 -1.33 6.18
C ALA A 68 -3.16 -1.64 6.83
N LEU A 69 -3.97 -2.51 6.21
CA LEU A 69 -5.25 -2.98 6.75
C LEU A 69 -5.08 -4.09 7.81
N GLY A 70 -3.86 -4.61 8.02
CA GLY A 70 -3.62 -5.78 8.88
C GLY A 70 -4.21 -7.08 8.31
N LEU A 71 -4.36 -7.16 6.98
CA LEU A 71 -4.83 -8.35 6.28
C LEU A 71 -3.66 -9.27 5.95
N HIS A 72 -3.90 -10.57 6.08
CA HIS A 72 -2.99 -11.56 5.51
C HIS A 72 -2.89 -11.38 3.99
N LEU A 73 -1.69 -11.58 3.41
CA LEU A 73 -1.44 -11.42 1.98
C LEU A 73 -2.41 -12.24 1.11
N ASP A 74 -2.86 -13.39 1.59
CA ASP A 74 -3.87 -14.22 0.90
C ASP A 74 -5.22 -13.53 0.66
N GLN A 75 -5.49 -12.44 1.37
CA GLN A 75 -6.70 -11.67 1.18
C GLN A 75 -6.51 -10.48 0.22
N PHE A 76 -5.30 -10.23 -0.29
CA PHE A 76 -5.02 -9.02 -1.08
C PHE A 76 -5.78 -8.95 -2.41
N GLN A 77 -6.20 -10.08 -2.98
CA GLN A 77 -7.03 -10.11 -4.21
C GLN A 77 -8.44 -9.56 -3.98
N ARG A 78 -8.86 -9.35 -2.73
CA ARG A 78 -10.12 -8.66 -2.41
C ARG A 78 -10.03 -7.15 -2.55
N ILE A 79 -8.82 -6.61 -2.67
CA ILE A 79 -8.57 -5.18 -2.84
C ILE A 79 -8.50 -4.90 -4.34
N VAL A 80 -9.36 -3.98 -4.81
CA VAL A 80 -9.33 -3.51 -6.20
C VAL A 80 -8.42 -2.28 -6.27
N VAL A 81 -7.60 -2.20 -7.32
CA VAL A 81 -6.76 -1.04 -7.64
C VAL A 81 -6.86 -0.82 -9.14
N ASP A 82 -7.64 0.17 -9.54
CA ASP A 82 -7.84 0.55 -10.93
C ASP A 82 -6.72 1.47 -11.40
N THR A 83 -6.50 1.50 -12.71
CA THR A 83 -5.57 2.45 -13.34
C THR A 83 -5.91 3.88 -12.95
N ALA A 84 -4.90 4.65 -12.56
CA ALA A 84 -5.02 6.06 -12.14
C ALA A 84 -5.94 6.31 -10.94
N SER A 85 -6.30 5.27 -10.18
CA SER A 85 -6.94 5.43 -8.87
C SER A 85 -5.92 5.86 -7.81
N VAL A 86 -6.42 6.45 -6.71
CA VAL A 86 -5.62 6.85 -5.55
C VAL A 86 -6.08 6.05 -4.33
N SER A 87 -5.12 5.57 -3.55
CA SER A 87 -5.36 5.02 -2.22
C SER A 87 -4.53 5.80 -1.20
N ILE A 88 -5.10 6.04 -0.02
CA ILE A 88 -4.51 6.93 0.98
C ILE A 88 -4.32 6.13 2.27
N VAL A 89 -3.07 6.06 2.73
CA VAL A 89 -2.71 5.49 4.02
C VAL A 89 -2.06 6.58 4.87
N ARG A 90 -2.50 6.72 6.12
CA ARG A 90 -1.84 7.52 7.14
C ARG A 90 -1.08 6.60 8.07
N TYR A 91 0.23 6.78 8.16
CA TYR A 91 1.06 6.08 9.13
C TYR A 91 1.15 6.89 10.43
N THR A 92 0.96 6.24 11.57
CA THR A 92 1.14 6.81 12.92
C THR A 92 2.08 5.93 13.72
N ALA A 93 2.43 6.37 14.94
CA ALA A 93 3.26 5.58 15.85
C ALA A 93 2.58 4.27 16.28
N GLU A 94 1.25 4.24 16.37
CA GLU A 94 0.49 3.09 16.86
C GLU A 94 0.12 2.11 15.75
N ARG A 95 -0.45 2.62 14.63
CA ARG A 95 -0.92 1.79 13.52
C ARG A 95 -1.15 2.61 12.25
N PRO A 96 -1.18 1.97 11.07
CA PRO A 96 -1.67 2.58 9.85
C PRO A 96 -3.20 2.78 9.88
N TYR A 97 -3.66 3.80 9.18
CA TYR A 97 -5.08 4.04 8.89
C TYR A 97 -5.27 4.19 7.39
N VAL A 98 -6.06 3.31 6.78
CA VAL A 98 -6.40 3.42 5.35
C VAL A 98 -7.63 4.31 5.20
N LEU A 99 -7.43 5.51 4.67
CA LEU A 99 -8.44 6.55 4.57
C LEU A 99 -9.28 6.43 3.31
N ARG A 100 -8.65 5.99 2.20
CA ARG A 100 -9.30 5.75 0.91
C ARG A 100 -8.63 4.58 0.20
N ILE A 101 -9.40 3.84 -0.59
CA ILE A 101 -8.93 2.75 -1.45
C ILE A 101 -9.60 2.90 -2.80
N ASN A 102 -8.84 2.80 -3.89
CA ASN A 102 -9.34 2.82 -5.26
C ASN A 102 -10.23 4.04 -5.57
N ASP A 103 -9.84 5.20 -5.07
CA ASP A 103 -10.61 6.43 -5.23
C ASP A 103 -10.28 7.12 -6.56
N HIS A 104 -11.31 7.61 -7.23
CA HIS A 104 -11.22 8.35 -8.50
C HIS A 104 -11.64 9.82 -8.33
N GLY A 105 -11.99 10.23 -7.11
CA GLY A 105 -12.40 11.59 -6.81
C GLY A 105 -11.27 12.60 -6.97
N PRO A 106 -11.56 13.82 -7.47
CA PRO A 106 -10.54 14.87 -7.62
C PRO A 106 -10.22 15.58 -6.30
N ASP A 107 -11.06 15.39 -5.28
CA ASP A 107 -10.95 16.12 -4.01
C ASP A 107 -9.99 15.44 -3.03
N LEU A 108 -8.82 16.07 -2.87
CA LEU A 108 -7.80 15.71 -1.89
C LEU A 108 -7.66 16.76 -0.78
N THR A 109 -8.60 17.70 -0.66
CA THR A 109 -8.50 18.80 0.32
C THR A 109 -8.39 18.32 1.76
N GLY A 110 -8.98 17.15 2.08
CA GLY A 110 -8.85 16.51 3.39
C GLY A 110 -7.45 15.99 3.75
N LEU A 111 -6.49 16.01 2.82
CA LEU A 111 -5.08 15.72 3.09
C LEU A 111 -4.29 16.93 3.59
N ALA A 112 -4.80 18.15 3.39
CA ALA A 112 -4.12 19.34 3.87
C ALA A 112 -3.99 19.24 5.40
N GLY A 113 -2.75 19.29 5.90
CA GLY A 113 -2.51 19.33 7.33
C GLY A 113 -3.25 20.51 7.95
N SER A 114 -3.97 20.29 9.05
CA SER A 114 -4.37 21.41 9.90
C SER A 114 -3.09 22.12 10.33
N ALA A 115 -3.02 23.44 10.12
CA ALA A 115 -1.93 24.24 10.66
C ALA A 115 -1.76 23.89 12.15
N PRO A 116 -0.52 23.77 12.66
CA PRO A 116 -0.33 23.50 14.08
C PRO A 116 -1.12 24.55 14.85
N ALA A 117 -1.98 24.11 15.77
CA ALA A 117 -2.68 25.01 16.68
C ALA A 117 -1.59 25.81 17.40
N GLY A 118 -1.48 27.09 17.08
CA GLY A 118 -0.42 27.95 17.60
C GLY A 118 -0.41 27.90 19.12
N THR A 119 0.76 27.61 19.69
CA THR A 119 1.10 27.88 21.09
C THR A 119 1.58 29.31 21.23
#